data_AF-A0A2R5GQP6-F1
#
_entry.id   AF-A0A2R5GQP6-F1
#
_cell.length_a   1.000
_cell.length_b   1.000
_cell.length_c   1.000
_cell.angle_alpha   90.00
_cell.angle_beta   90.00
_cell.angle_gamma   90.00
#
_symmetry.space_group_name_H-M   'P 1'
#
loop_
_entity.id
_entity.type
_entity.pdbx_description
1 polymer ?
#
loop_
_entity_poly.entity_id
_entity_poly.type
_entity_poly.pdbx_seq_one_letter_code
_entity_poly.pdbx_strand_id
1 'polypeptide(L)'
;MWSDVDAIFMNMSIAIEDLVDSEHELFFSADAAGINSGVFIVHSSEWSQWWLSECWNQTWLVDGHHPFQIEQRAIQYLYNSEALTANALKYGRPRYPAWKEVRAKTKIVEPCALNTNTCYDEYERYPECHPWEYSDGFLLVHFAGKIHTWRSVQMLEAVRIAELRNQIAP
;
A
#
# COMPACT_ATOMS: atom_id res chain seq x y z
N MET A 1 0.78 4.97 10.83
CA MET A 1 0.13 4.19 9.75
C MET A 1 -0.73 5.15 8.95
N TRP A 2 -0.64 5.07 7.62
CA TRP A 2 -1.58 5.68 6.69
C TRP A 2 -2.55 4.61 6.20
N SER A 3 -3.82 4.96 6.01
CA SER A 3 -4.84 4.11 5.41
C SER A 3 -5.78 4.96 4.59
N ASP A 4 -6.05 4.53 3.36
CA ASP A 4 -7.08 5.11 2.51
C ASP A 4 -8.47 4.87 3.11
N VAL A 5 -9.42 5.69 2.68
CA VAL A 5 -10.82 5.65 3.16
C VAL A 5 -11.57 4.40 2.67
N ASP A 6 -11.09 3.79 1.59
CA ASP A 6 -11.61 2.55 1.02
C ASP A 6 -10.79 1.33 1.46
N ALA A 7 -10.25 1.38 2.67
CA ALA A 7 -9.55 0.29 3.33
C ALA A 7 -10.24 -0.05 4.66
N ILE A 8 -10.44 -1.34 4.94
CA ILE A 8 -11.18 -1.83 6.12
C ILE A 8 -10.30 -2.79 6.90
N PHE A 9 -10.16 -2.52 8.20
CA PHE A 9 -9.56 -3.45 9.15
C PHE A 9 -10.46 -4.68 9.31
N MET A 10 -9.91 -5.84 8.94
CA MET A 10 -10.60 -7.11 9.03
C MET A 10 -10.31 -7.76 10.38
N ASN A 11 -9.06 -7.94 10.80
CA ASN A 11 -8.71 -8.65 12.02
C ASN A 11 -8.10 -7.73 13.10
N MET A 12 -8.84 -7.50 14.18
CA MET A 12 -8.41 -6.65 15.30
C MET A 12 -7.49 -7.36 16.31
N SER A 13 -7.20 -8.66 16.10
CA SER A 13 -6.30 -9.44 16.95
C SER A 13 -4.83 -9.37 16.51
N ILE A 14 -4.57 -8.86 15.30
CA ILE A 14 -3.20 -8.65 14.78
C ILE A 14 -2.72 -7.29 15.26
N ALA A 15 -1.58 -7.27 15.95
CA ALA A 15 -0.95 -6.03 16.37
C ALA A 15 -0.15 -5.43 15.21
N ILE A 16 -0.12 -4.10 15.09
CA ILE A 16 0.71 -3.43 14.07
C ILE A 16 2.20 -3.72 14.32
N GLU A 17 2.56 -3.88 15.58
CA GLU A 17 3.87 -4.26 16.09
C GLU A 17 4.37 -5.59 15.51
N ASP A 18 3.48 -6.51 15.15
CA ASP A 18 3.83 -7.80 14.53
C ASP A 18 4.27 -7.63 13.06
N LEU A 19 3.94 -6.50 12.43
CA LEU A 19 4.25 -6.23 11.01
C LEU A 19 5.54 -5.44 10.82
N VAL A 20 6.02 -4.77 11.87
CA VAL A 20 7.17 -3.86 11.83
C VAL A 20 8.42 -4.46 12.46
N ASP A 21 9.57 -3.84 12.22
CA ASP A 21 10.83 -4.15 12.88
C ASP A 21 11.69 -2.89 13.02
N SER A 22 12.82 -3.01 13.72
CA SER A 22 13.73 -1.89 14.01
C SER A 22 14.75 -1.59 12.90
N GLU A 23 14.79 -2.40 11.84
CA GLU A 23 15.80 -2.27 10.78
C GLU A 23 15.30 -1.39 9.61
N HIS A 24 13.97 -1.37 9.42
CA HIS A 24 13.31 -0.67 8.33
C HIS A 24 12.55 0.57 8.82
N GLU A 25 12.38 1.54 7.92
CA GLU A 25 11.66 2.79 8.20
C GLU A 25 10.29 2.81 7.51
N LEU A 26 10.16 2.06 6.40
CA LEU A 26 8.99 2.04 5.54
C LEU A 26 8.46 0.60 5.43
N PHE A 27 7.14 0.44 5.56
CA PHE A 27 6.48 -0.86 5.48
C PHE A 27 5.31 -0.73 4.52
N PHE A 28 5.45 -1.35 3.35
CA PHE A 28 4.46 -1.34 2.26
C PHE A 28 4.10 -2.77 1.88
N SER A 29 2.92 -3.00 1.33
CA SER A 29 2.68 -4.21 0.54
C SER A 29 2.94 -3.97 -0.94
N ALA A 30 3.17 -5.05 -1.69
CA ALA A 30 3.40 -5.00 -3.12
C ALA A 30 2.33 -5.77 -3.91
N ASP A 31 1.84 -5.16 -4.98
CA ASP A 31 0.90 -5.72 -5.93
C ASP A 31 1.54 -5.87 -7.34
N ALA A 32 0.72 -6.12 -8.37
CA ALA A 32 1.17 -6.20 -9.76
C ALA A 32 1.83 -4.92 -10.29
N ALA A 33 1.55 -3.77 -9.67
CA ALA A 33 2.03 -2.46 -10.08
C ALA A 33 3.18 -1.92 -9.21
N GLY A 34 3.68 -2.70 -8.24
CA GLY A 34 4.77 -2.31 -7.34
C GLY A 34 4.29 -2.12 -5.91
N ILE A 35 4.86 -1.16 -5.18
CA ILE A 35 4.41 -0.88 -3.80
C ILE A 35 3.13 -0.05 -3.80
N ASN A 36 2.18 -0.40 -2.94
CA ASN A 36 0.89 0.26 -2.87
C ASN A 36 0.85 1.25 -1.69
N SER A 37 0.57 2.52 -1.95
CA SER A 37 0.53 3.58 -0.93
C SER A 37 -0.85 3.78 -0.30
N GLY A 38 -1.84 2.95 -0.62
CA GLY A 38 -3.15 3.07 0.02
C GLY A 38 -3.12 2.70 1.50
N VAL A 39 -2.25 1.76 1.89
CA VAL A 39 -2.00 1.43 3.30
C VAL A 39 -0.52 1.15 3.48
N PHE A 40 0.09 1.87 4.41
CA PHE A 40 1.51 1.69 4.73
C PHE A 40 1.84 2.23 6.12
N ILE A 41 2.98 1.81 6.65
CA ILE A 41 3.50 2.27 7.93
C ILE A 41 4.83 2.97 7.68
N VAL A 42 5.01 4.09 8.36
CA VAL A 42 6.26 4.87 8.37
C VAL A 42 6.68 5.01 9.81
N HIS A 43 7.90 4.57 10.11
CA HIS A 43 8.53 4.78 11.41
C HIS A 43 8.83 6.27 11.59
N SER A 44 8.59 6.82 12.79
CA SER A 44 8.86 8.23 13.05
C SER A 44 10.34 8.44 13.34
N SER A 45 11.09 8.84 12.32
CA SER A 45 12.54 9.07 12.40
C SER A 45 12.96 10.27 11.56
N GLU A 46 14.17 10.78 11.79
CA GLU A 46 14.78 11.81 10.93
C GLU A 46 14.88 11.33 9.48
N TRP A 47 15.17 10.04 9.28
CA TRP A 47 15.23 9.43 7.95
C TRP A 47 13.87 9.49 7.25
N SER A 48 12.78 9.15 7.95
CA SER A 48 11.44 9.22 7.38
C SER A 48 11.01 10.67 7.05
N GLN A 49 11.45 11.66 7.84
CA GLN A 49 11.22 13.07 7.53
C GLN A 49 11.98 13.52 6.27
N TRP A 50 13.22 13.06 6.11
CA TRP A 50 13.97 13.23 4.87
C TRP A 50 13.25 12.58 3.68
N TRP A 51 12.83 11.33 3.82
CA TRP A 51 12.11 10.60 2.76
C TRP A 51 10.81 11.31 2.35
N LEU A 52 10.01 11.79 3.31
CA LEU A 52 8.80 12.58 3.04
C LEU A 52 9.12 13.88 2.30
N SER A 53 10.20 14.56 2.68
CA SER A 53 10.66 15.78 1.99
C SER A 53 11.07 15.47 0.55
N GLU A 54 11.78 14.36 0.32
CA GLU A 54 12.18 13.91 -1.01
C GLU A 54 10.96 13.54 -1.87
N CYS A 55 9.93 12.91 -1.30
CA CYS A 55 8.66 12.68 -1.98
C CYS A 55 8.02 14.00 -2.42
N TRP A 56 7.93 14.98 -1.51
CA TRP A 56 7.34 16.29 -1.80
C TRP A 56 8.12 17.09 -2.87
N ASN A 57 9.44 16.91 -2.90
CA ASN A 57 10.32 17.57 -3.87
C ASN A 57 10.17 17.04 -5.31
N GLN A 58 9.42 15.96 -5.54
CA GLN A 58 9.17 15.43 -6.89
C GLN A 58 8.10 16.22 -7.65
N THR A 59 8.29 17.53 -7.78
CA THR A 59 7.32 18.45 -8.41
C THR A 59 7.02 18.12 -9.87
N TRP A 60 7.93 17.40 -10.56
CA TRP A 60 7.72 16.94 -11.93
C TRP A 60 6.66 15.84 -12.08
N LEU A 61 6.20 15.25 -10.98
CA LEU A 61 5.14 14.23 -10.94
C LEU A 61 3.75 14.82 -10.68
N VAL A 62 3.68 16.12 -10.38
CA VAL A 62 2.44 16.83 -10.04
C VAL A 62 1.58 17.05 -11.29
N ASP A 63 2.20 17.45 -12.39
CA ASP A 63 1.55 17.64 -13.68
C ASP A 63 1.93 16.54 -14.68
N GLY A 64 1.19 16.40 -15.78
CA GLY A 64 1.48 15.42 -16.82
C GLY A 64 0.80 14.06 -16.68
N HIS A 65 1.13 13.15 -17.61
CA HIS A 65 0.55 11.82 -17.73
C HIS A 65 1.49 10.76 -17.16
N HIS A 66 1.37 10.56 -15.85
CA HIS A 66 2.15 9.57 -15.09
C HIS A 66 1.28 8.38 -14.68
N PRO A 67 1.86 7.17 -14.54
CA PRO A 67 1.20 6.06 -13.86
C PRO A 67 0.82 6.48 -12.43
N PHE A 68 -0.23 5.89 -11.87
CA PHE A 68 -0.72 6.15 -10.50
C PHE A 68 -1.22 7.57 -10.24
N GLN A 69 -1.76 7.79 -9.04
CA GLN A 69 -2.24 9.08 -8.57
C GLN A 69 -1.21 9.74 -7.65
N ILE A 70 -1.15 11.07 -7.76
CA ILE A 70 -0.53 12.03 -6.82
C ILE A 70 0.70 11.49 -6.05
N GLU A 71 0.53 11.07 -4.80
CA GLU A 71 1.61 10.71 -3.87
C GLU A 71 2.25 9.36 -4.18
N GLN A 72 1.45 8.38 -4.62
CA GLN A 72 1.94 7.07 -5.05
C GLN A 72 3.01 7.19 -6.12
N ARG A 73 2.92 8.21 -6.99
CA ARG A 73 3.94 8.51 -8.02
C ARG A 73 5.31 8.76 -7.41
N ALA A 74 5.38 9.68 -6.45
CA ALA A 74 6.64 10.07 -5.82
C ALA A 74 7.22 8.90 -5.05
N ILE A 75 6.39 8.21 -4.27
CA ILE A 75 6.78 7.02 -3.49
C ILE A 75 7.38 5.94 -4.41
N GLN A 76 6.66 5.59 -5.49
CA GLN A 76 7.09 4.58 -6.46
C GLN A 76 8.35 5.01 -7.23
N TYR A 77 8.52 6.30 -7.55
CA TYR A 77 9.72 6.81 -8.21
C TYR A 77 10.94 6.76 -7.28
N LEU A 78 10.81 7.19 -6.02
CA LEU A 78 11.88 7.09 -5.01
C LEU A 78 12.24 5.63 -4.73
N TYR A 79 11.25 4.74 -4.66
CA TYR A 79 11.45 3.29 -4.52
C TYR A 79 12.03 2.62 -5.79
N ASN A 80 12.07 3.35 -6.91
CA ASN A 80 12.52 2.86 -8.21
C ASN A 80 11.72 1.64 -8.66
N SER A 81 10.40 1.77 -8.73
CA SER A 81 9.55 0.78 -9.38
C SER A 81 9.70 0.82 -10.90
N GLU A 82 9.39 -0.29 -11.56
CA GLU A 82 9.57 -0.41 -13.01
C GLU A 82 8.74 0.63 -13.78
N ALA A 83 7.45 0.75 -13.45
CA ALA A 83 6.53 1.67 -14.13
C ALA A 83 6.97 3.14 -14.02
N LEU A 84 7.31 3.61 -12.82
CA LEU A 84 7.76 5.00 -12.65
C LEU A 84 9.16 5.23 -13.21
N THR A 85 10.04 4.24 -13.14
CA THR A 85 11.39 4.35 -13.71
C THR A 85 11.33 4.47 -15.23
N ALA A 86 10.54 3.63 -15.89
CA ALA A 86 10.32 3.71 -17.33
C ALA A 86 9.67 5.04 -17.71
N ASN A 87 8.69 5.51 -16.93
CA ASN A 87 8.06 6.80 -17.13
C ASN A 87 9.06 7.96 -16.96
N ALA A 88 9.88 7.97 -15.90
CA ALA A 88 10.91 8.98 -15.69
C ALA A 88 11.85 9.10 -16.90
N LEU A 89 12.35 7.97 -17.42
CA LEU A 89 13.22 7.94 -18.59
C LEU A 89 12.54 8.52 -19.85
N LYS A 90 11.24 8.24 -20.05
CA LYS A 90 10.44 8.83 -21.14
C LYS A 90 10.35 10.36 -21.03
N TYR A 91 10.37 10.90 -19.81
CA TYR A 91 10.37 12.34 -19.53
C TYR A 91 11.79 12.93 -19.44
N GLY A 92 12.83 12.19 -19.86
CA GLY A 92 14.22 12.66 -19.81
C GLY A 92 14.78 12.79 -18.39
N ARG A 93 14.16 12.14 -17.41
CA ARG A 93 14.60 12.13 -16.01
C ARG A 93 15.42 10.85 -15.75
N PRO A 94 16.50 10.92 -14.96
CA PRO A 94 17.21 9.73 -14.52
C PRO A 94 16.37 8.94 -13.49
N ARG A 95 16.90 7.80 -13.04
CA ARG A 95 16.40 7.15 -11.81
C ARG A 95 16.64 8.07 -10.61
N TYR A 96 15.78 7.99 -9.59
CA TYR A 96 16.01 8.73 -8.35
C TYR A 96 17.35 8.33 -7.73
N PRO A 97 18.30 9.25 -7.45
CA PRO A 97 19.67 8.88 -7.10
C PRO A 97 19.81 7.96 -5.87
N ALA A 98 19.02 8.20 -4.82
CA ALA A 98 19.08 7.44 -3.57
C ALA A 98 18.12 6.25 -3.51
N TRP A 99 17.65 5.74 -4.66
CA TRP A 99 16.66 4.65 -4.69
C TRP A 99 17.10 3.37 -3.95
N LYS A 100 18.41 3.08 -3.95
CA LYS A 100 18.96 1.93 -3.21
C LYS A 100 18.80 2.08 -1.71
N GLU A 101 18.98 3.29 -1.20
CA GLU A 101 18.80 3.61 0.21
C GLU A 101 17.33 3.50 0.61
N VAL A 102 16.43 4.07 -0.20
CA VAL A 102 14.97 3.95 0.01
C VAL A 102 14.56 2.47 0.05
N ARG A 103 15.03 1.65 -0.91
CA ARG A 103 14.75 0.21 -0.90
C ARG A 103 15.33 -0.51 0.31
N ALA A 104 16.56 -0.20 0.71
CA ALA A 104 17.19 -0.81 1.87
C ALA A 104 16.45 -0.50 3.18
N LYS A 105 15.75 0.64 3.23
CA LYS A 105 14.91 1.05 4.36
C LYS A 105 13.43 0.66 4.21
N THR A 106 13.07 -0.06 3.15
CA THR A 106 11.70 -0.51 2.88
C THR A 106 11.56 -2.00 3.07
N LYS A 107 10.68 -2.40 3.98
CA LYS A 107 10.19 -3.77 4.09
C LYS A 107 8.92 -3.94 3.26
N ILE A 108 8.90 -5.01 2.47
CA ILE A 108 7.66 -5.48 1.85
C ILE A 108 6.97 -6.40 2.84
N VAL A 109 5.82 -5.94 3.34
CA VAL A 109 4.92 -6.73 4.18
C VAL A 109 4.00 -7.52 3.28
N GLU A 110 3.70 -8.75 3.70
CA GLU A 110 2.77 -9.64 3.00
C GLU A 110 1.46 -8.90 2.67
N PRO A 111 1.02 -8.83 1.40
CA PRO A 111 -0.23 -8.18 1.02
C PRO A 111 -1.44 -8.64 1.83
N CYS A 112 -1.57 -9.95 2.07
CA CYS A 112 -2.59 -10.51 2.98
C CYS A 112 -2.63 -9.78 4.32
N ALA A 113 -1.46 -9.42 4.88
CA ALA A 113 -1.34 -8.92 6.23
C ALA A 113 -1.47 -7.40 6.39
N LEU A 114 -1.36 -6.60 5.33
CA LEU A 114 -1.34 -5.13 5.49
C LEU A 114 -2.18 -4.37 4.46
N ASN A 115 -2.25 -4.82 3.21
CA ASN A 115 -2.89 -4.06 2.13
C ASN A 115 -3.35 -5.00 1.01
N THR A 116 -4.29 -5.89 1.34
CA THR A 116 -4.84 -6.84 0.35
C THR A 116 -5.76 -6.12 -0.61
N ASN A 117 -5.44 -6.09 -1.90
CA ASN A 117 -6.37 -5.54 -2.88
C ASN A 117 -7.47 -6.55 -3.22
N THR A 118 -8.69 -6.04 -3.41
CA THR A 118 -9.83 -6.82 -3.89
C THR A 118 -9.87 -7.01 -5.42
N CYS A 119 -8.76 -6.76 -6.12
CA CYS A 119 -8.64 -6.94 -7.56
C CYS A 119 -8.46 -8.40 -7.94
N TYR A 120 -9.11 -8.81 -9.04
CA TYR A 120 -9.13 -10.21 -9.50
C TYR A 120 -7.72 -10.72 -9.83
N ASP A 121 -6.91 -9.89 -10.49
CA ASP A 121 -5.52 -10.18 -10.81
C ASP A 121 -4.67 -10.44 -9.55
N GLU A 122 -5.07 -9.88 -8.40
CA GLU A 122 -4.38 -10.10 -7.14
C GLU A 122 -4.70 -11.48 -6.57
N TYR A 123 -5.90 -12.02 -6.81
CA TYR A 123 -6.28 -13.39 -6.41
C TYR A 123 -5.61 -14.46 -7.26
N GLU A 124 -5.38 -14.20 -8.55
CA GLU A 124 -4.60 -15.13 -9.37
C GLU A 124 -3.15 -15.22 -8.88
N ARG A 125 -2.62 -14.12 -8.33
CA ARG A 125 -1.25 -14.05 -7.82
C ARG A 125 -1.11 -14.55 -6.38
N TYR A 126 -2.11 -14.29 -5.55
CA TYR A 126 -2.17 -14.64 -4.13
C TYR A 126 -3.54 -15.27 -3.82
N PRO A 127 -3.77 -16.53 -4.21
CA PRO A 127 -5.06 -17.20 -4.00
C PRO A 127 -5.44 -17.29 -2.52
N GLU A 128 -4.47 -17.31 -1.62
CA GLU A 128 -4.64 -17.26 -0.16
C GLU A 128 -5.09 -15.88 0.36
N CYS A 129 -4.94 -14.82 -0.45
CA CYS A 129 -5.32 -13.45 -0.09
C CYS A 129 -6.78 -13.10 -0.50
N HIS A 130 -7.68 -14.09 -0.56
CA HIS A 130 -9.06 -13.85 -0.99
C HIS A 130 -9.84 -13.04 0.07
N PRO A 131 -10.39 -11.85 -0.23
CA PRO A 131 -10.97 -10.94 0.78
C PRO A 131 -12.30 -11.42 1.37
N TRP A 132 -12.87 -12.48 0.80
CA TRP A 132 -14.05 -13.16 1.36
C TRP A 132 -13.67 -14.28 2.32
N GLU A 133 -12.43 -14.75 2.23
CA GLU A 133 -11.86 -15.67 3.19
C GLU A 133 -11.30 -14.78 4.30
N TYR A 134 -12.12 -14.48 5.31
CA TYR A 134 -11.60 -13.94 6.57
C TYR A 134 -10.68 -15.01 7.18
N SER A 135 -9.45 -15.05 6.71
CA SER A 135 -8.39 -15.89 7.26
C SER A 135 -7.73 -15.14 8.41
N ASP A 136 -7.17 -15.88 9.35
CA ASP A 136 -6.58 -15.32 10.57
C ASP A 136 -5.40 -14.36 10.29
N GLY A 137 -4.94 -14.22 9.04
CA GLY A 137 -3.84 -13.35 8.62
C GLY A 137 -4.21 -11.97 8.07
N PHE A 138 -5.49 -11.63 7.85
CA PHE A 138 -5.85 -10.35 7.23
C PHE A 138 -6.02 -9.21 8.24
N LEU A 139 -5.02 -8.35 8.42
CA LEU A 139 -5.24 -7.11 9.17
C LEU A 139 -6.23 -6.21 8.42
N LEU A 140 -6.06 -6.05 7.09
CA LEU A 140 -6.76 -5.01 6.33
C LEU A 140 -6.97 -5.39 4.85
N VAL A 141 -8.18 -5.11 4.35
CA VAL A 141 -8.57 -5.26 2.95
C VAL A 141 -8.82 -3.89 2.31
N HIS A 142 -8.23 -3.67 1.13
CA HIS A 142 -8.23 -2.42 0.39
C HIS A 142 -9.03 -2.55 -0.93
N PHE A 143 -9.97 -1.64 -1.14
CA PHE A 143 -10.89 -1.64 -2.29
C PHE A 143 -10.42 -0.70 -3.41
N ALA A 144 -9.11 -0.69 -3.65
CA ALA A 144 -8.45 0.14 -4.65
C ALA A 144 -9.03 -0.08 -6.05
N GLY A 145 -9.23 1.00 -6.80
CA GLY A 145 -9.66 0.92 -8.20
C GLY A 145 -11.11 0.44 -8.44
N LYS A 146 -11.91 0.19 -7.39
CA LYS A 146 -13.32 -0.21 -7.54
C LYS A 146 -14.22 0.99 -7.80
N ILE A 147 -15.17 0.85 -8.73
CA ILE A 147 -16.20 1.87 -8.97
C ILE A 147 -17.13 2.01 -7.77
N HIS A 148 -17.61 3.23 -7.50
CA HIS A 148 -18.29 3.60 -6.25
C HIS A 148 -19.40 2.66 -5.78
N THR A 149 -20.27 2.19 -6.69
CA THR A 149 -21.39 1.30 -6.34
C THR A 149 -20.92 -0.08 -5.90
N TRP A 150 -20.01 -0.69 -6.66
CA TRP A 150 -19.42 -1.99 -6.33
C TRP A 150 -18.57 -1.92 -5.06
N ARG A 151 -17.77 -0.86 -4.93
CA ARG A 151 -16.97 -0.60 -3.73
C ARG A 151 -17.83 -0.60 -2.47
N SER A 152 -18.95 0.13 -2.50
CA SER A 152 -19.84 0.24 -1.34
C SER A 152 -20.41 -1.12 -0.92
N VAL A 153 -20.86 -1.93 -1.87
CA VAL A 153 -21.40 -3.27 -1.60
C VAL A 153 -20.34 -4.18 -0.99
N GLN A 154 -19.13 -4.20 -1.58
CA GLN A 154 -18.05 -5.05 -1.10
C GLN A 154 -17.53 -4.60 0.26
N MET A 155 -17.43 -3.28 0.49
CA MET A 155 -17.07 -2.71 1.78
C MET A 155 -18.08 -3.09 2.87
N LEU A 156 -19.39 -2.97 2.60
CA LEU A 156 -20.43 -3.35 3.56
C LEU A 156 -20.36 -4.84 3.93
N GLU A 157 -20.08 -5.70 2.96
CA GLU A 157 -19.91 -7.13 3.21
C GLU A 157 -18.65 -7.41 4.04
N ALA A 158 -17.54 -6.74 3.73
CA ALA A 158 -16.31 -6.85 4.51
C ALA A 158 -16.49 -6.37 5.96
N VAL A 159 -17.20 -5.24 6.18
CA VAL A 159 -17.58 -4.77 7.52
C VAL A 159 -18.40 -5.84 8.24
N ARG A 160 -19.44 -6.38 7.60
CA ARG A 160 -20.29 -7.43 8.20
C ARG A 160 -19.48 -8.64 8.65
N ILE A 161 -18.54 -9.09 7.82
CA ILE A 161 -17.67 -10.21 8.14
C ILE A 161 -16.74 -9.85 9.32
N ALA A 162 -16.14 -8.67 9.31
CA ALA A 162 -15.27 -8.20 10.38
C ALA A 162 -16.01 -8.06 11.72
N GLU A 163 -17.22 -7.50 11.73
CA GLU A 163 -18.04 -7.39 12.94
C GLU A 163 -18.35 -8.75 13.55
N LEU A 164 -18.77 -9.72 12.73
CA LEU A 164 -19.09 -11.08 13.18
C LEU A 164 -17.88 -11.80 13.77
N ARG A 165 -16.69 -11.61 13.19
CA ARG A 165 -15.48 -12.33 13.57
C ARG A 165 -14.78 -11.73 14.78
N ASN A 166 -14.72 -10.40 14.85
CA ASN A 166 -14.12 -9.70 15.98
C ASN A 166 -15.08 -9.52 17.15
N GLN A 167 -16.34 -9.95 17.03
CA GLN A 167 -17.36 -9.81 18.08
C GLN A 167 -17.54 -8.34 18.50
N ILE A 168 -17.51 -7.42 17.51
CA ILE A 168 -17.62 -5.97 17.73
C ILE A 168 -19.07 -5.56 17.99
N ALA A 169 -20.03 -6.33 17.47
CA ALA A 169 -21.45 -6.16 17.81
C ALA A 169 -21.78 -6.86 19.15
N PRO A 170 -22.61 -6.23 20.01
CA PRO A 170 -22.99 -6.77 21.32
C PRO A 170 -23.84 -8.04 21.26
#